data_AF-A0A959KR96-F1
#
_entry.id   AF-A0A959KR96-F1
#
_cell.length_a   1.000
_cell.length_b   1.000
_cell.length_c   1.000
_cell.angle_alpha   90.00
_cell.angle_beta   90.00
_cell.angle_gamma   90.00
#
_symmetry.space_group_name_H-M   'P 1'
#
loop_
_entity.id
_entity.type
_entity.pdbx_description
1 polymer ?
#
loop_
_entity_poly.entity_id
_entity_poly.type
_entity_poly.pdbx_seq_one_letter_code
_entity_poly.pdbx_strand_id
1 'polypeptide(L)'
;RRDFGPMYHAEKRARTTGQVSRRVGSLEGEATIEDLEPVKGAPLRWYNAFIPVALVILMTIFGLLVTGFESTYHSLQDMGMQVSSMRWGDVWSAMPGSSGFVKLGTLIGNSDSYVALLWASTSGVIAAILLTLGSRIMPLADTMNTLVTGFKTMLPALIILTLAWSLALTTDELHTAEYLSNSLKNALSPYWLPVIIFVMAAFISFSTGSSWSTMAILYPIAIPTTWVICQEQGIDPDHSMELLLNVIAVTLAASVLGDHCSPISDTT
;
A
#
# COMPACT_ATOMS: atom_id res chain seq x y z
N ARG A 1 -12.81 -35.51 -7.75
CA ARG A 1 -13.75 -34.63 -7.02
C ARG A 1 -14.72 -34.08 -8.06
N ARG A 2 -16.04 -34.20 -7.85
CA ARG A 2 -17.04 -33.60 -8.75
C ARG A 2 -17.38 -32.25 -8.14
N ASP A 3 -17.04 -31.18 -8.82
CA ASP A 3 -17.43 -29.84 -8.39
C ASP A 3 -18.95 -29.73 -8.47
N PHE A 4 -19.57 -29.11 -7.46
CA PHE A 4 -21.02 -28.92 -7.36
C PHE A 4 -21.33 -27.47 -7.02
N GLY A 5 -22.53 -27.00 -7.41
CA GLY A 5 -23.00 -25.64 -7.11
C GLY A 5 -22.62 -24.60 -8.17
N PRO A 6 -22.65 -23.29 -7.82
CA PRO A 6 -22.45 -22.20 -8.77
C PRO A 6 -21.08 -22.23 -9.47
N MET A 7 -20.07 -22.78 -8.81
CA MET A 7 -18.70 -22.92 -9.34
C MET A 7 -18.63 -23.95 -10.49
N TYR A 8 -19.34 -25.08 -10.38
CA TYR A 8 -19.46 -26.06 -11.48
C TYR A 8 -20.18 -25.45 -12.71
N HIS A 9 -21.19 -24.61 -12.47
CA HIS A 9 -21.87 -23.90 -13.56
C HIS A 9 -20.99 -22.82 -14.20
N ALA A 10 -20.13 -22.17 -13.42
CA ALA A 10 -19.14 -21.23 -13.94
C ALA A 10 -18.05 -21.95 -14.76
N GLU A 11 -17.51 -23.06 -14.26
CA GLU A 11 -16.53 -23.89 -14.97
C GLU A 11 -17.09 -24.41 -16.29
N LYS A 12 -18.31 -24.98 -16.26
CA LYS A 12 -18.95 -25.49 -17.47
C LYS A 12 -19.21 -24.38 -18.48
N ARG A 13 -19.68 -23.21 -18.03
CA ARG A 13 -19.91 -22.03 -18.89
C ARG A 13 -18.61 -21.57 -19.54
N ALA A 14 -17.56 -21.32 -18.75
CA ALA A 14 -16.25 -20.92 -19.27
C ALA A 14 -15.71 -21.93 -20.30
N ARG A 15 -15.88 -23.23 -20.04
CA ARG A 15 -15.41 -24.30 -20.93
C ARG A 15 -16.24 -24.46 -22.21
N THR A 16 -17.57 -24.24 -22.15
CA THR A 16 -18.45 -24.44 -23.31
C THR A 16 -18.69 -23.17 -24.14
N THR A 17 -18.70 -22.00 -23.52
CA THR A 17 -19.04 -20.73 -24.18
C THR A 17 -17.89 -19.72 -24.21
N GLY A 18 -16.76 -20.01 -23.54
CA GLY A 18 -15.63 -19.09 -23.43
C GLY A 18 -15.90 -17.87 -22.54
N GLN A 19 -17.07 -17.78 -21.90
CA GLN A 19 -17.46 -16.64 -21.06
C GLN A 19 -17.24 -16.97 -19.58
N VAL A 20 -16.31 -16.25 -18.95
CA VAL A 20 -15.92 -16.43 -17.55
C VAL A 20 -16.94 -15.80 -16.58
N SER A 21 -17.44 -14.60 -16.86
CA SER A 21 -18.47 -13.97 -16.02
C SER A 21 -19.89 -14.41 -16.39
N ARG A 22 -20.79 -14.42 -15.40
CA ARG A 22 -22.22 -14.55 -15.64
C ARG A 22 -22.68 -13.17 -16.13
N ARG A 23 -23.38 -13.09 -17.27
CA ARG A 23 -24.16 -11.89 -17.65
C ARG A 23 -25.25 -11.67 -16.60
N VAL A 24 -24.87 -11.09 -15.47
CA VAL A 24 -25.75 -10.44 -14.52
C VAL A 24 -25.54 -8.96 -14.79
N GLY A 25 -26.62 -8.25 -15.10
CA GLY A 25 -26.57 -6.80 -15.25
C GLY A 25 -25.87 -6.20 -14.04
N SER A 26 -24.96 -5.27 -14.31
CA SER A 26 -24.21 -4.46 -13.35
C SER A 26 -24.99 -4.23 -12.06
N LEU A 27 -24.72 -5.06 -11.05
CA LEU A 27 -25.05 -4.71 -9.68
C LEU A 27 -23.88 -3.85 -9.21
N GLU A 28 -24.22 -2.61 -8.90
CA GLU A 28 -23.34 -1.59 -8.36
C GLU A 28 -22.60 -2.14 -7.13
N GLY A 29 -21.27 -2.25 -7.24
CA GLY A 29 -20.40 -2.75 -6.19
C GLY A 29 -19.08 -3.16 -6.80
N GLU A 30 -18.11 -2.27 -6.72
CA GLU A 30 -16.77 -2.31 -7.33
C GLU A 30 -16.70 -2.04 -8.83
N ALA A 31 -15.81 -1.11 -9.16
CA ALA A 31 -15.41 -0.83 -10.53
C ALA A 31 -14.75 -2.09 -11.07
N THR A 32 -15.55 -2.98 -11.67
CA THR A 32 -15.07 -4.11 -12.45
C THR A 32 -13.99 -3.55 -13.36
N ILE A 33 -12.75 -3.93 -13.08
CA ILE A 33 -11.58 -3.64 -13.91
C ILE A 33 -12.05 -3.96 -15.32
N GLU A 34 -12.32 -2.92 -16.12
CA GLU A 34 -12.66 -3.06 -17.52
C GLU A 34 -11.59 -3.99 -18.07
N ASP A 35 -11.96 -5.23 -18.41
CA ASP A 35 -11.03 -6.29 -18.79
C ASP A 35 -10.06 -5.64 -19.78
N LEU A 36 -8.82 -5.41 -19.33
CA LEU A 36 -7.79 -4.73 -20.11
C LEU A 36 -7.32 -5.72 -21.17
N GLU A 37 -8.21 -6.03 -22.12
CA GLU A 37 -7.98 -6.98 -23.17
C GLU A 37 -6.80 -6.47 -24.00
N PRO A 38 -5.83 -7.34 -24.34
CA PRO A 38 -4.73 -6.96 -25.20
C PRO A 38 -5.30 -6.49 -26.54
N VAL A 39 -4.72 -5.41 -27.07
CA VAL A 39 -5.11 -4.87 -28.38
C VAL A 39 -5.10 -5.98 -29.43
N LYS A 40 -6.24 -6.17 -30.10
CA LYS A 40 -6.44 -7.27 -31.06
C LYS A 40 -5.40 -7.17 -32.19
N GLY A 41 -4.61 -8.22 -32.36
CA GLY A 41 -3.59 -8.31 -33.41
C GLY A 41 -2.24 -7.65 -33.09
N ALA A 42 -2.06 -7.14 -31.86
CA ALA A 42 -0.76 -6.60 -31.44
C ALA A 42 0.29 -7.72 -31.28
N PRO A 43 1.57 -7.47 -31.66
CA PRO A 43 2.64 -8.41 -31.40
C PRO A 43 2.86 -8.59 -29.89
N LEU A 44 2.66 -9.80 -29.39
CA LEU A 44 2.84 -10.18 -27.98
C LEU A 44 4.33 -10.20 -27.62
N ARG A 45 4.88 -9.01 -27.32
CA ARG A 45 6.27 -8.82 -26.92
C ARG A 45 6.34 -8.59 -25.42
N TRP A 46 6.95 -9.54 -24.70
CA TRP A 46 7.07 -9.50 -23.23
C TRP A 46 7.72 -8.22 -22.71
N TYR A 47 8.65 -7.63 -23.47
CA TYR A 47 9.35 -6.41 -23.08
C TYR A 47 8.47 -5.17 -23.04
N ASN A 48 7.32 -5.15 -23.72
CA ASN A 48 6.39 -4.03 -23.68
C ASN A 48 5.75 -3.88 -22.28
N ALA A 49 5.60 -4.97 -21.54
CA ALA A 49 5.16 -4.96 -20.15
C ALA A 49 6.34 -4.81 -19.18
N PHE A 50 7.45 -5.49 -19.46
CA PHE A 50 8.59 -5.52 -18.53
C PHE A 50 9.35 -4.21 -18.45
N ILE A 51 9.64 -3.53 -19.57
CA ILE A 51 10.49 -2.34 -19.59
C ILE A 51 9.90 -1.19 -18.74
N PRO A 52 8.61 -0.80 -18.88
CA PRO A 52 8.04 0.25 -18.05
C PRO A 52 8.10 -0.08 -16.55
N VAL A 53 7.79 -1.33 -16.18
CA VAL A 53 7.81 -1.77 -14.78
C VAL A 53 9.23 -1.76 -14.22
N ALA A 54 10.20 -2.30 -14.96
CA ALA A 54 11.60 -2.27 -14.56
C ALA A 54 12.11 -0.83 -14.42
N LEU A 55 11.71 0.07 -15.32
CA LEU A 55 12.07 1.48 -15.25
C LEU A 55 11.52 2.15 -13.98
N VAL A 56 10.26 1.88 -13.61
CA VAL A 56 9.67 2.39 -12.36
C VAL A 56 10.51 1.92 -11.18
N ILE A 57 10.79 0.62 -11.06
CA ILE A 57 11.55 0.06 -9.94
C ILE A 57 12.94 0.71 -9.84
N LEU A 58 13.66 0.78 -10.96
CA LEU A 58 15.00 1.37 -10.99
C LEU A 58 14.97 2.86 -10.68
N MET A 59 14.00 3.60 -11.20
CA MET A 59 13.83 5.03 -10.92
C MET A 59 13.37 5.30 -9.49
N THR A 60 12.61 4.40 -8.87
CA THR A 60 12.28 4.50 -7.44
C THR A 60 13.55 4.35 -6.60
N ILE A 61 14.34 3.30 -6.84
CA ILE A 61 15.61 3.10 -6.11
C ILE A 61 16.54 4.29 -6.33
N PHE A 62 16.71 4.72 -7.58
CA PHE A 62 17.52 5.88 -7.92
C PHE A 62 17.01 7.16 -7.24
N GLY A 63 15.70 7.41 -7.27
CA GLY A 63 15.07 8.56 -6.62
C GLY A 63 15.32 8.57 -5.12
N LEU A 64 15.08 7.44 -4.43
CA LEU A 64 15.33 7.30 -3.00
C LEU A 64 16.81 7.52 -2.65
N LEU A 65 17.74 7.06 -3.51
CA LEU A 65 19.17 7.28 -3.30
C LEU A 65 19.56 8.76 -3.48
N VAL A 66 19.00 9.44 -4.47
CA VAL A 66 19.31 10.85 -4.75
C VAL A 66 18.71 11.77 -3.69
N THR A 67 17.42 11.61 -3.38
CA THR A 67 16.75 12.45 -2.38
C THR A 67 17.24 12.13 -0.98
N GLY A 68 17.50 10.85 -0.68
CA GLY A 68 18.11 10.40 0.58
C GLY A 68 19.51 10.92 0.81
N PHE A 69 20.30 11.08 -0.26
CA PHE A 69 21.62 11.67 -0.18
C PHE A 69 21.57 13.15 0.20
N GLU A 70 20.70 13.91 -0.45
CA GLU A 70 20.50 15.34 -0.20
C GLU A 70 19.98 15.61 1.22
N SER A 71 18.95 14.88 1.64
CA SER A 71 18.41 15.01 3.00
C SER A 71 19.43 14.60 4.07
N THR A 72 20.20 13.54 3.81
CA THR A 72 21.23 13.09 4.74
C THR A 72 22.35 14.13 4.87
N TYR A 73 22.78 14.75 3.76
CA TYR A 73 23.76 15.85 3.81
C TYR A 73 23.28 17.00 4.72
N HIS A 74 22.04 17.44 4.58
CA HIS A 74 21.45 18.47 5.45
C HIS A 74 21.39 18.00 6.91
N SER A 75 20.95 16.77 7.18
CA SER A 75 20.91 16.23 8.54
C SER A 75 22.30 16.17 9.21
N LEU A 76 23.35 15.88 8.45
CA LEU A 76 24.73 15.82 8.97
C LEU A 76 25.27 17.22 9.30
N GLN A 77 24.87 18.24 8.53
CA GLN A 77 25.21 19.63 8.83
C GLN A 77 24.49 20.15 10.08
N ASP A 78 23.22 19.79 10.25
CA ASP A 78 22.45 20.14 11.44
C ASP A 78 23.03 19.51 12.72
N MET A 79 23.64 18.32 12.58
CA MET A 79 24.41 17.66 13.64
C MET A 79 25.81 18.25 13.87
N GLY A 80 26.17 19.32 13.16
CA GLY A 80 27.45 20.02 13.32
C GLY A 80 28.67 19.28 12.75
N MET A 81 28.46 18.25 11.89
CA MET A 81 29.56 17.55 11.24
C MET A 81 30.04 18.32 10.00
N GLN A 82 31.35 18.57 9.91
CA GLN A 82 31.96 19.29 8.78
C GLN A 82 32.02 18.41 7.53
N VAL A 83 30.92 18.37 6.77
CA VAL A 83 30.90 17.80 5.42
C VAL A 83 31.25 18.91 4.44
N SER A 84 32.46 18.85 3.88
CA SER A 84 33.05 19.90 3.05
C SER A 84 32.44 20.02 1.66
N SER A 85 31.78 18.98 1.15
CA SER A 85 31.07 19.04 -0.13
C SER A 85 29.93 18.03 -0.24
N MET A 86 28.94 18.33 -1.08
CA MET A 86 27.81 17.46 -1.40
C MET A 86 28.21 16.35 -2.40
N ARG A 87 29.37 15.72 -2.17
CA ARG A 87 29.87 14.61 -2.99
C ARG A 87 29.56 13.29 -2.31
N TRP A 88 29.24 12.29 -3.12
CA TRP A 88 28.85 10.95 -2.65
C TRP A 88 29.82 10.35 -1.62
N GLY A 89 31.14 10.47 -1.85
CA GLY A 89 32.15 9.94 -0.94
C GLY A 89 32.22 10.63 0.42
N ASP A 90 31.98 11.95 0.46
CA ASP A 90 32.15 12.74 1.68
C ASP A 90 30.98 12.50 2.64
N VAL A 91 29.75 12.50 2.12
CA VAL A 91 28.56 12.15 2.91
C VAL A 91 28.58 10.68 3.31
N TRP A 92 28.99 9.77 2.40
CA TRP A 92 29.05 8.34 2.70
C TRP A 92 30.05 8.01 3.81
N SER A 93 31.21 8.66 3.81
CA SER A 93 32.22 8.48 4.86
C SER A 93 31.81 9.15 6.17
N ALA A 94 31.13 10.31 6.11
CA ALA A 94 30.62 11.02 7.28
C ALA A 94 29.42 10.33 7.96
N MET A 95 28.66 9.49 7.25
CA MET A 95 27.51 8.79 7.83
C MET A 95 27.91 7.83 8.99
N PRO A 96 27.20 7.88 10.13
CA PRO A 96 27.43 6.97 11.24
C PRO A 96 26.98 5.55 10.88
N GLY A 97 27.84 4.56 11.11
CA GLY A 97 27.58 3.15 10.84
C GLY A 97 28.81 2.41 10.32
N SER A 98 29.12 1.24 10.88
CA SER A 98 30.29 0.44 10.49
C SER A 98 30.03 -0.45 9.26
N SER A 99 28.78 -0.78 8.96
CA SER A 99 28.38 -1.64 7.85
C SER A 99 27.70 -0.84 6.73
N GLY A 100 27.99 -1.21 5.48
CA GLY A 100 27.41 -0.55 4.30
C GLY A 100 25.89 -0.67 4.22
N PHE A 101 25.32 -1.76 4.77
CA PHE A 101 23.87 -1.96 4.84
C PHE A 101 23.19 -0.98 5.81
N VAL A 102 23.80 -0.68 6.95
CA VAL A 102 23.24 0.30 7.89
C VAL A 102 23.27 1.69 7.27
N LYS A 103 24.36 2.07 6.59
CA LYS A 103 24.45 3.35 5.86
C LYS A 103 23.42 3.46 4.74
N LEU A 104 23.17 2.38 4.01
CA LEU A 104 22.14 2.35 2.99
C LEU A 104 20.74 2.49 3.59
N GLY A 105 20.50 1.82 4.72
CA GLY A 105 19.24 1.91 5.47
C GLY A 105 18.97 3.33 5.99
N THR A 106 19.99 4.02 6.53
CA THR A 106 19.85 5.42 6.97
C THR A 106 19.58 6.35 5.80
N LEU A 107 20.25 6.14 4.66
CA LEU A 107 20.09 6.97 3.48
C LEU A 107 18.69 6.82 2.86
N ILE A 108 18.19 5.58 2.74
CA ILE A 108 16.82 5.32 2.28
C ILE A 108 15.80 5.83 3.32
N GLY A 109 16.07 5.64 4.62
CA GLY A 109 15.19 6.10 5.69
C GLY A 109 14.99 7.61 5.73
N ASN A 110 16.03 8.38 5.37
CA ASN A 110 15.96 9.84 5.29
C ASN A 110 15.43 10.35 3.93
N SER A 111 15.16 9.47 2.97
CA SER A 111 14.81 9.88 1.61
C SER A 111 13.42 10.48 1.49
N ASP A 112 13.27 11.43 0.57
CA ASP A 112 11.96 11.91 0.16
C ASP A 112 11.32 10.87 -0.79
N SER A 113 10.46 10.04 -0.21
CA SER A 113 9.71 9.01 -0.94
C SER A 113 8.69 9.60 -1.91
N TYR A 114 8.13 10.78 -1.62
CA TYR A 114 7.14 11.43 -2.48
C TYR A 114 7.78 11.83 -3.82
N VAL A 115 8.91 12.54 -3.79
CA VAL A 115 9.63 12.95 -5.00
C VAL A 115 10.13 11.73 -5.78
N ALA A 116 10.68 10.72 -5.09
CA ALA A 116 11.16 9.50 -5.71
C ALA A 116 10.06 8.74 -6.47
N LEU A 117 8.87 8.59 -5.86
CA LEU A 117 7.71 7.95 -6.48
C LEU A 117 7.13 8.77 -7.64
N LEU A 118 7.21 10.11 -7.57
CA LEU A 118 6.77 11.00 -8.64
C LEU A 118 7.65 10.84 -9.88
N TRP A 119 8.98 10.83 -9.73
CA TRP A 119 9.91 10.58 -10.84
C TRP A 119 9.73 9.18 -11.43
N ALA A 120 9.61 8.17 -10.56
CA ALA A 120 9.44 6.79 -10.98
C ALA A 120 8.16 6.58 -11.80
N SER A 121 7.01 6.99 -11.28
CA SER A 121 5.72 6.84 -11.97
C SER A 121 5.66 7.62 -13.29
N THR A 122 6.17 8.87 -13.30
CA THR A 122 6.24 9.69 -14.52
C THR A 122 7.11 9.03 -15.59
N SER A 123 8.30 8.54 -15.22
CA SER A 123 9.20 7.86 -16.15
C SER A 123 8.59 6.56 -16.72
N GLY A 124 7.91 5.78 -15.89
CA GLY A 124 7.23 4.55 -16.29
C GLY A 124 6.12 4.79 -17.31
N VAL A 125 5.27 5.79 -17.05
CA VAL A 125 4.19 6.19 -17.97
C VAL A 125 4.76 6.69 -19.30
N ILE A 126 5.80 7.53 -19.26
CA ILE A 126 6.48 8.01 -20.47
C ILE A 126 7.06 6.84 -21.27
N ALA A 127 7.75 5.90 -20.62
CA ALA A 127 8.30 4.73 -21.29
C ALA A 127 7.22 3.84 -21.91
N ALA A 128 6.10 3.63 -21.20
CA ALA A 128 4.96 2.89 -21.73
C ALA A 128 4.38 3.56 -22.99
N ILE A 129 4.21 4.89 -22.97
CA ILE A 129 3.75 5.66 -24.14
C ILE A 129 4.75 5.53 -25.30
N LEU A 130 6.05 5.75 -25.04
CA LEU A 130 7.09 5.70 -26.08
C LEU A 130 7.19 4.31 -26.72
N LEU A 131 7.13 3.23 -25.93
CA LEU A 131 7.16 1.87 -26.45
C LEU A 131 5.91 1.53 -27.26
N THR A 132 4.74 2.00 -26.81
CA THR A 132 3.45 1.76 -27.48
C THR A 132 3.41 2.45 -28.84
N LEU A 133 3.82 3.73 -28.90
CA LEU A 133 3.88 4.49 -30.16
C LEU A 133 5.02 4.00 -31.06
N GLY A 134 6.21 3.75 -30.50
CA GLY A 134 7.39 3.32 -31.25
C GLY A 134 7.22 1.92 -31.87
N SER A 135 6.53 1.02 -31.16
CA SER A 135 6.18 -0.31 -31.68
C SER A 135 4.91 -0.29 -32.55
N ARG A 136 4.29 0.90 -32.75
CA ARG A 136 3.05 1.11 -33.53
C ARG A 136 1.92 0.16 -33.13
N ILE A 137 1.74 -0.04 -31.83
CA ILE A 137 0.70 -0.93 -31.28
C ILE A 137 -0.68 -0.29 -31.44
N MET A 138 -0.78 1.00 -31.10
CA MET A 138 -1.99 1.81 -31.20
C MET A 138 -1.63 3.29 -31.39
N PRO A 139 -2.53 4.12 -31.95
CA PRO A 139 -2.27 5.55 -32.13
C PRO A 139 -2.22 6.32 -30.80
N LEU A 140 -1.70 7.55 -30.84
CA LEU A 140 -1.56 8.41 -29.65
C LEU A 140 -2.90 8.64 -28.94
N ALA A 141 -3.98 8.85 -29.68
CA ALA A 141 -5.30 9.08 -29.12
C ALA A 141 -5.77 7.88 -28.25
N ASP A 142 -5.64 6.67 -28.77
CA ASP A 142 -6.02 5.44 -28.06
C ASP A 142 -5.10 5.16 -26.87
N THR A 143 -3.81 5.50 -27.01
CA THR A 143 -2.83 5.40 -25.92
C THR A 143 -3.21 6.33 -24.76
N MET A 144 -3.57 7.58 -25.06
CA MET A 144 -4.01 8.55 -24.04
C MET A 144 -5.33 8.13 -23.41
N ASN A 145 -6.27 7.59 -24.19
CA ASN A 145 -7.53 7.07 -23.66
C ASN A 145 -7.29 5.90 -22.69
N THR A 146 -6.40 4.97 -23.06
CA THR A 146 -6.02 3.83 -22.20
C THR A 146 -5.36 4.28 -20.90
N LEU A 147 -4.51 5.30 -20.95
CA LEU A 147 -3.91 5.91 -19.77
C LEU A 147 -4.99 6.48 -18.84
N VAL A 148 -5.96 7.23 -19.38
CA VAL A 148 -7.07 7.81 -18.60
C VAL A 148 -7.97 6.72 -18.01
N THR A 149 -8.27 5.66 -18.76
CA THR A 149 -9.00 4.51 -18.24
C THR A 149 -8.25 3.86 -17.08
N GLY A 150 -6.94 3.63 -17.22
CA GLY A 150 -6.10 3.10 -16.13
C GLY A 150 -6.03 4.02 -14.90
N PHE A 151 -6.09 5.34 -15.08
CA PHE A 151 -6.22 6.26 -13.95
C PHE A 151 -7.59 6.16 -13.27
N LYS A 152 -8.67 6.06 -14.04
CA LYS A 152 -10.04 5.93 -13.52
C LYS A 152 -10.23 4.68 -12.67
N THR A 153 -9.61 3.56 -13.02
CA THR A 153 -9.71 2.33 -12.22
C THR A 153 -9.06 2.46 -10.84
N MET A 154 -8.14 3.40 -10.65
CA MET A 154 -7.47 3.67 -9.37
C MET A 154 -8.19 4.73 -8.52
N LEU A 155 -9.14 5.48 -9.08
CA LEU A 155 -9.86 6.54 -8.35
C LEU A 155 -10.56 6.07 -7.07
N PRO A 156 -11.26 4.92 -7.04
CA PRO A 156 -11.91 4.44 -5.82
C PRO A 156 -10.91 4.23 -4.67
N ALA A 157 -9.76 3.62 -4.95
CA ALA A 157 -8.71 3.40 -3.97
C ALA A 157 -8.13 4.72 -3.44
N LEU A 158 -7.93 5.71 -4.31
CA LEU A 158 -7.47 7.05 -3.92
C LEU A 158 -8.48 7.74 -2.99
N ILE A 159 -9.79 7.64 -3.27
CA ILE A 159 -10.83 8.21 -2.42
C ILE A 159 -10.83 7.57 -1.03
N ILE A 160 -10.69 6.24 -0.95
CA ILE A 160 -10.62 5.53 0.33
C ILE A 160 -9.39 5.99 1.12
N LEU A 161 -8.22 6.11 0.47
CA LEU A 161 -6.98 6.53 1.13
C LEU A 161 -7.08 7.98 1.65
N THR A 162 -7.67 8.91 0.89
CA THR A 162 -7.85 10.29 1.34
C THR A 162 -8.85 10.39 2.49
N LEU A 163 -9.94 9.63 2.45
CA LEU A 163 -10.89 9.54 3.57
C LEU A 163 -10.26 8.91 4.81
N ALA A 164 -9.43 7.88 4.66
CA ALA A 164 -8.72 7.25 5.76
C ALA A 164 -7.75 8.22 6.44
N TRP A 165 -7.04 9.04 5.66
CA TRP A 165 -6.17 10.06 6.22
C TRP A 165 -6.97 11.18 6.91
N SER A 166 -8.09 11.59 6.33
CA SER A 166 -9.01 12.53 6.98
C SER A 166 -9.53 11.99 8.31
N LEU A 167 -9.92 10.72 8.36
CA LEU A 167 -10.36 10.04 9.58
C LEU A 167 -9.25 10.07 10.64
N ALA A 168 -8.02 9.73 10.25
CA ALA A 168 -6.85 9.74 11.15
C ALA A 168 -6.64 11.10 11.81
N LEU A 169 -6.65 12.17 11.00
CA LEU A 169 -6.48 13.54 11.48
C LEU A 169 -7.65 13.95 12.40
N THR A 170 -8.89 13.64 12.04
CA THR A 170 -10.04 13.93 12.90
C THR A 170 -10.00 13.15 14.21
N THR A 171 -9.58 11.88 14.21
CA THR A 171 -9.47 11.10 15.45
C THR A 171 -8.37 11.61 16.37
N ASP A 172 -7.28 12.14 15.80
CA ASP A 172 -6.18 12.78 16.51
C ASP A 172 -6.62 14.13 17.10
N GLU A 173 -7.28 14.98 16.31
CA GLU A 173 -7.84 16.27 16.78
C GLU A 173 -8.89 16.11 17.89
N LEU A 174 -9.66 15.02 17.86
CA LEU A 174 -10.64 14.70 18.91
C LEU A 174 -10.02 14.07 20.16
N HIS A 175 -8.70 13.82 20.18
CA HIS A 175 -8.01 13.10 21.24
C HIS A 175 -8.68 11.76 21.57
N THR A 176 -9.05 11.03 20.51
CA THR A 176 -9.84 9.80 20.64
C THR A 176 -9.05 8.72 21.36
N ALA A 177 -7.74 8.65 21.13
CA ALA A 177 -6.84 7.71 21.79
C ALA A 177 -6.79 7.97 23.31
N GLU A 178 -6.68 9.24 23.72
CA GLU A 178 -6.67 9.67 25.11
C GLU A 178 -8.02 9.46 25.80
N TYR A 179 -9.12 9.66 25.08
CA TYR A 179 -10.45 9.36 25.60
C TYR A 179 -10.62 7.87 25.90
N LEU A 180 -10.19 7.01 24.97
CA LEU A 180 -10.23 5.57 25.11
C LEU A 180 -9.28 5.08 26.21
N SER A 181 -8.05 5.60 26.28
CA SER A 181 -7.08 5.21 27.31
C SER A 181 -7.60 5.52 28.71
N ASN A 182 -8.09 6.75 28.94
CA ASN A 182 -8.63 7.16 30.23
C ASN A 182 -9.86 6.34 30.64
N SER A 183 -10.74 6.01 29.68
CA SER A 183 -11.93 5.20 29.93
C SER A 183 -11.61 3.73 30.22
N LEU A 184 -10.53 3.21 29.63
CA LEU A 184 -10.15 1.78 29.70
C LEU A 184 -9.02 1.50 30.70
N LYS A 185 -8.42 2.54 31.29
CA LYS A 185 -7.24 2.49 32.17
C LYS A 185 -7.31 1.44 33.28
N ASN A 186 -8.50 1.26 33.89
CA ASN A 186 -8.73 0.31 34.98
C ASN A 186 -9.48 -0.95 34.54
N ALA A 187 -9.93 -1.02 33.28
CA ALA A 187 -10.78 -2.08 32.76
C ALA A 187 -10.03 -3.04 31.82
N LEU A 188 -8.97 -2.60 31.15
CA LEU A 188 -8.22 -3.39 30.18
C LEU A 188 -6.72 -3.36 30.43
N SER A 189 -6.12 -4.55 30.46
CA SER A 189 -4.68 -4.70 30.36
C SER A 189 -4.25 -4.61 28.88
N PRO A 190 -3.17 -3.88 28.55
CA PRO A 190 -2.68 -3.68 27.18
C PRO A 190 -2.45 -4.99 26.43
N TYR A 191 -2.07 -6.06 27.13
CA TYR A 191 -1.87 -7.39 26.55
C TYR A 191 -3.11 -7.97 25.86
N TRP A 192 -4.32 -7.48 26.19
CA TRP A 192 -5.56 -7.90 25.52
C TRP A 192 -5.87 -7.11 24.24
N LEU A 193 -5.21 -5.97 24.01
CA LEU A 193 -5.45 -5.12 22.83
C LEU A 193 -5.29 -5.89 21.52
N PRO A 194 -4.24 -6.70 21.29
CA PRO A 194 -4.13 -7.48 20.05
C PRO A 194 -5.34 -8.38 19.84
N VAL A 195 -5.82 -9.07 20.88
CA VAL A 195 -6.96 -10.00 20.77
C VAL A 195 -8.25 -9.26 20.43
N ILE A 196 -8.51 -8.13 21.08
CA ILE A 196 -9.72 -7.33 20.83
C ILE A 196 -9.70 -6.79 19.41
N ILE A 197 -8.56 -6.21 19.00
CA ILE A 197 -8.38 -5.65 17.65
C ILE A 197 -8.48 -6.75 16.59
N PHE A 198 -7.94 -7.94 16.84
CA PHE A 198 -8.12 -9.10 15.96
C PHE A 198 -9.59 -9.40 15.68
N VAL A 199 -10.39 -9.52 16.75
CA VAL A 199 -11.80 -9.90 16.63
C VAL A 199 -12.59 -8.80 15.92
N MET A 200 -12.34 -7.53 16.26
CA MET A 200 -12.97 -6.40 15.55
C MET A 200 -12.57 -6.36 14.08
N ALA A 201 -11.29 -6.51 13.76
CA ALA A 201 -10.78 -6.54 12.39
C ALA A 201 -11.36 -7.70 11.59
N ALA A 202 -11.48 -8.89 12.18
CA ALA A 202 -12.07 -10.05 11.55
C ALA A 202 -13.56 -9.80 11.26
N PHE A 203 -14.30 -9.20 12.19
CA PHE A 203 -15.72 -8.88 12.01
C PHE A 203 -15.95 -7.80 10.95
N ILE A 204 -15.16 -6.73 10.98
CA ILE A 204 -15.23 -5.66 9.98
C ILE A 204 -14.88 -6.22 8.60
N SER A 205 -13.75 -6.92 8.47
CA SER A 205 -13.33 -7.49 7.19
C SER A 205 -14.32 -8.53 6.65
N PHE A 206 -14.89 -9.37 7.51
CA PHE A 206 -15.95 -10.30 7.11
C PHE A 206 -17.18 -9.55 6.59
N SER A 207 -17.51 -8.41 7.18
CA SER A 207 -18.68 -7.60 6.81
C SER A 207 -18.44 -6.71 5.60
N THR A 208 -17.20 -6.27 5.34
CA THR A 208 -16.84 -5.43 4.20
C THR A 208 -16.31 -6.21 3.01
N GLY A 209 -15.89 -7.47 3.21
CA GLY A 209 -15.34 -8.33 2.17
C GLY A 209 -14.02 -7.82 1.57
N SER A 210 -13.31 -6.92 2.27
CA SER A 210 -12.11 -6.25 1.75
C SER A 210 -11.07 -6.01 2.85
N SER A 211 -9.88 -6.55 2.62
CA SER A 211 -8.72 -6.42 3.52
C SER A 211 -8.17 -4.99 3.58
N TRP A 212 -8.01 -4.33 2.43
CA TRP A 212 -7.49 -2.95 2.34
C TRP A 212 -8.38 -1.93 3.06
N SER A 213 -9.70 -2.01 2.91
CA SER A 213 -10.63 -1.12 3.59
C SER A 213 -10.61 -1.30 5.11
N THR A 214 -10.48 -2.54 5.59
CA THR A 214 -10.39 -2.84 7.02
C THR A 214 -9.14 -2.24 7.65
N MET A 215 -7.99 -2.38 6.98
CA MET A 215 -6.72 -1.79 7.41
C MET A 215 -6.81 -0.25 7.43
N ALA A 216 -7.40 0.34 6.39
CA ALA A 216 -7.53 1.80 6.25
C ALA A 216 -8.35 2.44 7.39
N ILE A 217 -9.36 1.72 7.91
CA ILE A 217 -10.18 2.20 9.04
C ILE A 217 -9.49 1.94 10.39
N LEU A 218 -8.88 0.76 10.56
CA LEU A 218 -8.37 0.35 11.87
C LEU A 218 -7.00 0.96 12.21
N TYR A 219 -6.07 1.09 11.28
CA TYR A 219 -4.74 1.61 11.61
C TYR A 219 -4.76 3.01 12.23
N PRO A 220 -5.53 3.98 11.69
CA PRO A 220 -5.65 5.29 12.30
C PRO A 220 -6.10 5.30 13.76
N ILE A 221 -6.81 4.26 14.21
CA ILE A 221 -7.36 4.17 15.56
C ILE A 221 -6.52 3.26 16.45
N ALA A 222 -6.20 2.06 15.97
CA ALA A 222 -5.54 0.99 16.71
C ALA A 222 -4.10 1.35 17.11
N ILE A 223 -3.35 1.97 16.19
CA ILE A 223 -1.94 2.33 16.41
C ILE A 223 -1.81 3.39 17.52
N PRO A 224 -2.44 4.58 17.41
CA PRO A 224 -2.31 5.61 18.45
C PRO A 224 -2.93 5.16 19.77
N THR A 225 -4.07 4.47 19.76
CA THR A 225 -4.70 3.97 21.00
C THR A 225 -3.80 2.98 21.73
N THR A 226 -3.18 2.04 21.03
CA THR A 226 -2.26 1.07 21.65
C THR A 226 -1.06 1.77 22.26
N TRP A 227 -0.48 2.73 21.53
CA TRP A 227 0.67 3.49 22.00
C TRP A 227 0.36 4.29 23.28
N VAL A 228 -0.75 5.03 23.29
CA VAL A 228 -1.15 5.86 24.45
C VAL A 228 -1.46 5.01 25.67
N ILE A 229 -2.19 3.90 25.51
CA ILE A 229 -2.51 3.01 26.64
C ILE A 229 -1.23 2.42 27.26
N CYS A 230 -0.28 1.98 26.42
CA CYS A 230 1.00 1.46 26.90
C CYS A 230 1.78 2.50 27.71
N GLN A 231 1.86 3.73 27.21
CA GLN A 231 2.52 4.82 27.95
C GLN A 231 1.83 5.14 29.27
N GLU A 232 0.49 5.22 29.29
CA GLU A 232 -0.26 5.55 30.51
C GLU A 232 -0.13 4.49 31.61
N GLN A 233 0.05 3.22 31.23
CA GLN A 233 0.30 2.14 32.18
C GLN A 233 1.78 1.99 32.57
N GLY A 234 2.65 2.88 32.07
CA GLY A 234 4.07 2.89 32.39
C GLY A 234 4.82 1.66 31.89
N ILE A 235 4.37 1.06 30.78
CA ILE A 235 5.08 -0.04 30.14
C ILE A 235 6.36 0.51 29.52
N ASP A 236 7.44 -0.26 29.65
CA ASP A 236 8.73 0.04 29.06
C ASP A 236 8.60 0.32 27.54
N PRO A 237 9.28 1.34 26.98
CA PRO A 237 9.14 1.69 25.56
C PRO A 237 9.44 0.53 24.60
N ASP A 238 10.39 -0.34 24.94
CA ASP A 238 10.73 -1.51 24.13
C ASP A 238 9.57 -2.52 24.07
N HIS A 239 8.97 -2.82 25.22
CA HIS A 239 7.79 -3.69 25.30
C HIS A 239 6.54 -3.06 24.65
N SER A 240 6.42 -1.73 24.72
CA SER A 240 5.34 -0.99 24.07
C SER A 240 5.41 -1.10 22.55
N MET A 241 6.63 -1.06 22.00
CA MET A 241 6.88 -1.29 20.58
C MET A 241 6.54 -2.72 20.16
N GLU A 242 6.94 -3.73 20.95
CA GLU A 242 6.58 -5.13 20.68
C GLU A 242 5.06 -5.33 20.60
N LEU A 243 4.31 -4.74 21.53
CA LEU A 243 2.86 -4.83 21.53
C LEU A 243 2.24 -4.10 20.33
N LEU A 244 2.75 -2.93 19.98
CA LEU A 244 2.29 -2.16 18.82
C LEU A 244 2.53 -2.94 17.52
N LEU A 245 3.71 -3.55 17.36
CA LEU A 245 4.01 -4.42 16.22
C LEU A 245 3.09 -5.64 16.18
N ASN A 246 2.76 -6.21 17.34
CA ASN A 246 1.80 -7.30 17.43
C ASN A 246 0.40 -6.85 16.98
N VAL A 247 -0.08 -5.68 17.44
CA VAL A 247 -1.35 -5.11 16.99
C VAL A 247 -1.38 -4.90 15.47
N ILE A 248 -0.29 -4.40 14.89
CA ILE A 248 -0.17 -4.23 13.43
C ILE A 248 -0.24 -5.60 12.73
N ALA A 249 0.57 -6.57 13.16
CA ALA A 249 0.60 -7.90 12.58
C ALA A 249 -0.75 -8.62 12.66
N VAL A 250 -1.44 -8.48 13.79
CA VAL A 250 -2.74 -9.08 14.04
C VAL A 250 -3.85 -8.40 13.22
N THR A 251 -3.77 -7.08 13.01
CA THR A 251 -4.67 -6.35 12.11
C THR A 251 -4.50 -6.82 10.66
N LEU A 252 -3.25 -7.03 10.21
CA LEU A 252 -2.97 -7.63 8.90
C LEU A 252 -3.57 -9.03 8.77
N ALA A 253 -3.34 -9.89 9.76
CA ALA A 253 -3.83 -11.27 9.73
C ALA A 253 -5.37 -11.35 9.73
N ALA A 254 -6.03 -10.57 10.58
CA ALA A 254 -7.49 -10.55 10.71
C ALA A 254 -8.20 -9.97 9.48
N SER A 255 -7.62 -8.92 8.89
CA SER A 255 -8.18 -8.31 7.69
C SER A 255 -8.15 -9.27 6.49
N VAL A 256 -7.12 -10.12 6.37
CA VAL A 256 -7.06 -11.16 5.33
C VAL A 256 -8.04 -12.31 5.61
N LEU A 257 -8.24 -12.69 6.88
CA LEU A 257 -9.21 -13.73 7.25
C LEU A 257 -10.62 -13.40 6.73
N GLY A 258 -11.09 -12.16 6.95
CA GLY A 258 -12.40 -11.74 6.49
C GLY A 258 -12.53 -11.74 4.96
N ASP A 259 -11.45 -11.41 4.25
CA ASP A 259 -11.41 -11.43 2.78
C ASP A 259 -11.68 -12.84 2.22
N HIS A 260 -11.09 -13.88 2.82
CA HIS A 260 -11.27 -15.27 2.36
C HIS A 260 -12.52 -15.98 2.87
N CYS A 261 -13.14 -15.46 3.93
CA CYS A 261 -14.29 -16.09 4.58
C CYS A 261 -15.61 -15.37 4.27
N SER A 262 -15.55 -14.13 3.79
CA SER A 262 -16.73 -13.32 3.53
C SER A 262 -17.47 -13.80 2.27
N PRO A 263 -18.80 -14.06 2.34
CA PRO A 263 -19.61 -14.42 1.17
C PRO A 263 -19.74 -13.32 0.11
N ILE A 264 -19.30 -12.11 0.42
CA ILE A 264 -19.39 -10.92 -0.43
C ILE A 264 -18.01 -10.44 -0.91
N SER A 265 -16.91 -11.08 -0.48
CA SER A 265 -15.58 -10.71 -0.96
C SER A 265 -15.40 -11.19 -2.41
N ASP A 266 -14.80 -10.33 -3.23
CA ASP A 266 -14.44 -10.62 -4.62
C ASP A 266 -13.34 -11.68 -4.74
N THR A 267 -12.66 -12.02 -3.63
CA THR A 267 -11.61 -13.05 -3.59
C THR A 267 -12.12 -14.47 -3.29
N THR A 268 -13.42 -14.65 -3.03
CA THR A 268 -14.05 -15.94 -2.63
C THR A 268 -15.12 -16.42 -3.63
#